data_AF-A0A812V6Z9-F1
#
_entry.id   AF-A0A812V6Z9-F1
#
_cell.length_a   1.000
_cell.length_b   1.000
_cell.length_c   1.000
_cell.angle_alpha   90.00
_cell.angle_beta   90.00
_cell.angle_gamma   90.00
#
_symmetry.space_group_name_H-M   'P 1'
#
loop_
_entity.id
_entity.type
_entity.pdbx_description
1 polymer ?
#
loop_
_entity_poly.entity_id
_entity_poly.type
_entity_poly.pdbx_seq_one_letter_code
_entity_poly.pdbx_strand_id
1 'polypeptide(L)'
;MALRDTWLPLLKAHGLSHKFFLAGTEVDDLSQIDALLRRERDFFDDMVFLTGTTDEYPIGRKGLAALLWAAHNTAAQFWLKFDDDLYVRPNLLLNRLASLQRAELYWGAFDYSGMVVRDPSDAHFTPYDVWQEPVFPAYARGAAVAMSMDLVRLIAEHEERQPLKKIRAGGVRSDCIRATY
;
A
#
# COMPACT_ATOMS: atom_id res chain seq x y z
N MET A 1 9.85 -8.82 -13.14
CA MET A 1 10.43 -10.15 -13.46
C MET A 1 10.73 -10.99 -12.21
N ALA A 2 11.69 -10.62 -11.35
CA ALA A 2 12.14 -11.46 -10.22
C ALA A 2 11.01 -12.05 -9.34
N LEU A 3 9.99 -11.24 -8.99
CA LEU A 3 8.85 -11.71 -8.19
C LEU A 3 8.00 -12.77 -8.91
N ARG A 4 7.79 -12.60 -10.23
CA ARG A 4 7.03 -13.54 -11.07
C ARG A 4 7.76 -14.88 -11.22
N ASP A 5 9.09 -14.83 -11.22
CA ASP A 5 9.94 -16.02 -11.37
C ASP A 5 10.22 -16.73 -10.03
N THR A 6 9.70 -16.21 -8.91
CA THR A 6 9.97 -16.74 -7.56
C THR A 6 8.71 -17.07 -6.78
N TRP A 7 8.21 -16.19 -5.91
CA TRP A 7 7.21 -16.53 -4.91
C TRP A 7 5.77 -16.13 -5.28
N LEU A 8 5.56 -15.30 -6.31
CA LEU A 8 4.20 -14.98 -6.78
C LEU A 8 3.46 -16.20 -7.33
N PRO A 9 4.08 -17.12 -8.10
CA PRO A 9 3.40 -18.36 -8.52
C PRO A 9 2.97 -19.21 -7.32
N LEU A 10 3.74 -19.21 -6.23
CA LEU A 10 3.39 -19.92 -5.00
C LEU A 10 2.16 -19.31 -4.35
N LEU A 11 2.03 -17.98 -4.29
CA LEU A 11 0.79 -17.33 -3.83
C LEU A 11 -0.42 -17.74 -4.69
N LYS A 12 -0.27 -17.74 -6.01
CA LYS A 12 -1.34 -18.14 -6.93
C LYS A 12 -1.77 -19.59 -6.71
N ALA A 13 -0.82 -20.49 -6.46
CA ALA A 13 -1.11 -21.89 -6.13
C ALA A 13 -1.95 -22.06 -4.84
N HIS A 14 -1.90 -21.08 -3.94
CA HIS A 14 -2.74 -21.03 -2.74
C HIS A 14 -4.02 -20.20 -2.90
N GLY A 15 -4.40 -19.84 -4.13
CA GLY A 15 -5.64 -19.12 -4.41
C GLY A 15 -5.58 -17.60 -4.16
N LEU A 16 -4.37 -17.03 -4.03
CA LEU A 16 -4.21 -15.58 -3.92
C LEU A 16 -4.01 -14.96 -5.30
N SER A 17 -4.73 -13.87 -5.54
CA SER A 17 -4.52 -12.98 -6.68
C SER A 17 -3.58 -11.84 -6.28
N HIS A 18 -2.75 -11.39 -7.22
CA HIS A 18 -1.86 -10.25 -7.02
C HIS A 18 -2.06 -9.22 -8.13
N LYS A 19 -1.77 -7.96 -7.81
CA LYS A 19 -1.68 -6.85 -8.76
C LYS A 19 -0.49 -5.97 -8.38
N PHE A 20 0.28 -5.54 -9.37
CA PHE A 20 1.27 -4.49 -9.26
C PHE A 20 0.58 -3.16 -9.48
N PHE A 21 0.70 -2.27 -8.50
CA PHE A 21 0.18 -0.91 -8.61
C PHE A 21 1.30 0.02 -9.03
N LEU A 22 1.08 0.81 -10.07
CA LEU A 22 2.01 1.80 -10.59
C LEU A 22 1.38 3.18 -10.48
N ALA A 23 2.16 4.17 -10.04
CA ALA A 23 1.73 5.56 -10.04
C ALA A 23 1.94 6.17 -11.43
N GLY A 24 1.18 7.21 -11.77
CA GLY A 24 1.23 7.88 -13.08
C GLY A 24 0.04 7.53 -13.97
N THR A 25 -0.65 8.58 -14.46
CA THR A 25 -1.77 8.49 -15.42
C THR A 25 -1.36 8.61 -16.86
N GLU A 26 -0.30 9.36 -17.14
CA GLU A 26 -0.03 9.81 -18.49
C GLU A 26 1.15 9.02 -19.01
N VAL A 27 0.79 7.84 -19.51
CA VAL A 27 1.61 7.06 -20.40
C VAL A 27 1.90 7.96 -21.60
N ASP A 28 3.06 8.60 -21.62
CA ASP A 28 3.46 9.41 -22.75
C ASP A 28 3.72 8.45 -23.93
N ASP A 29 2.95 8.59 -25.00
CA ASP A 29 3.08 7.74 -26.18
C ASP A 29 4.47 7.83 -26.82
N LEU A 30 5.23 8.88 -26.52
CA LEU A 30 6.59 9.09 -27.01
C LEU A 30 7.66 8.46 -26.10
N SER A 31 7.28 8.00 -24.91
CA SER A 31 8.18 7.36 -23.95
C SER A 31 8.34 5.87 -24.27
N GLN A 32 9.58 5.45 -24.53
CA GLN A 32 9.89 4.03 -24.80
C GLN A 32 9.60 3.15 -23.57
N ILE A 33 9.73 3.71 -22.38
CA ILE A 33 9.43 3.03 -21.11
C ILE A 33 7.92 2.72 -21.04
N ASP A 34 7.09 3.69 -21.40
CA ASP A 34 5.63 3.57 -21.42
C ASP A 34 5.12 2.55 -22.45
N ALA A 35 5.79 2.44 -23.60
CA ALA A 35 5.52 1.39 -24.57
C ALA A 35 5.85 -0.01 -24.02
N LEU A 36 6.95 -0.17 -23.28
CA LEU A 36 7.33 -1.44 -22.65
C LEU A 36 6.37 -1.83 -21.53
N LEU A 37 6.00 -0.88 -20.67
CA LEU A 37 5.04 -1.11 -19.57
C LEU A 37 3.66 -1.53 -20.08
N ARG A 38 3.20 -0.96 -21.21
CA ARG A 38 1.95 -1.39 -21.84
C ARG A 38 2.02 -2.82 -22.38
N ARG A 39 3.12 -3.17 -23.06
CA ARG A 39 3.32 -4.55 -23.53
C ARG A 39 3.37 -5.53 -22.36
N GLU A 40 4.03 -5.16 -21.27
CA GLU A 40 4.08 -5.97 -20.06
C GLU A 40 2.69 -6.14 -19.43
N ARG A 41 1.93 -5.04 -19.29
CA ARG A 41 0.54 -5.07 -18.82
C ARG A 41 -0.31 -6.01 -19.67
N ASP A 42 -0.28 -5.84 -20.99
CA ASP A 42 -1.10 -6.61 -21.92
C ASP A 42 -0.72 -8.10 -21.93
N PHE A 43 0.54 -8.41 -21.61
CA PHE A 43 1.03 -9.78 -21.53
C PHE A 43 0.67 -10.49 -20.22
N PHE A 44 0.80 -9.80 -19.07
CA PHE A 44 0.66 -10.44 -17.75
C PHE A 44 -0.70 -10.23 -17.08
N ASP A 45 -1.46 -9.19 -17.46
CA ASP A 45 -2.74 -8.80 -16.83
C ASP A 45 -2.65 -8.70 -15.30
N ASP A 46 -1.50 -8.28 -14.78
CA ASP A 46 -1.25 -8.18 -13.34
C ASP A 46 -0.88 -6.75 -12.92
N MET A 47 -1.07 -5.76 -13.79
CA MET A 47 -0.71 -4.35 -13.53
C MET A 47 -1.95 -3.46 -13.45
N VAL A 48 -1.95 -2.51 -12.50
CA VAL A 48 -2.97 -1.48 -12.32
C VAL A 48 -2.28 -0.12 -12.28
N PHE A 49 -2.65 0.74 -13.22
CA PHE A 49 -2.18 2.12 -13.28
C PHE A 49 -3.12 3.00 -12.45
N LEU A 50 -2.58 3.60 -11.39
CA LEU A 50 -3.36 4.40 -10.46
C LEU A 50 -3.51 5.82 -10.98
N THR A 51 -4.73 6.18 -11.35
CA THR A 51 -4.98 7.48 -11.93
C THR A 51 -4.90 8.62 -10.90
N GLY A 52 -4.44 9.82 -11.29
CA GLY A 52 -4.30 10.98 -10.40
C GLY A 52 -3.18 10.86 -9.34
N THR A 53 -2.25 9.92 -9.51
CA THR A 53 -1.04 9.80 -8.67
C THR A 53 0.18 10.09 -9.52
N THR A 54 1.16 10.86 -9.04
CA THR A 54 2.45 11.07 -9.73
C THR A 54 3.58 10.35 -8.98
N ASP A 55 4.73 10.07 -9.60
CA ASP A 55 5.87 9.44 -8.90
C ASP A 55 6.47 10.33 -7.79
N GLU A 56 6.17 11.63 -7.81
CA GLU A 56 6.43 12.57 -6.71
C GLU A 56 5.41 12.44 -5.56
N TYR A 57 4.43 11.55 -5.68
CA TYR A 57 3.41 11.35 -4.66
C TYR A 57 3.96 10.55 -3.48
N PRO A 58 3.65 10.98 -2.25
CA PRO A 58 4.03 10.24 -1.05
C PRO A 58 3.50 8.80 -1.08
N ILE A 59 4.32 7.85 -0.65
CA ILE A 59 4.07 6.38 -0.65
C ILE A 59 2.70 6.03 -0.04
N GLY A 60 2.22 6.82 0.94
CA GLY A 60 0.89 6.67 1.51
C GLY A 60 -0.27 6.86 0.51
N ARG A 61 -0.14 7.75 -0.48
CA ARG A 61 -1.22 7.97 -1.47
C ARG A 61 -1.33 6.84 -2.49
N LYS A 62 -0.20 6.28 -2.93
CA LYS A 62 -0.19 5.09 -3.81
C LYS A 62 -0.84 3.91 -3.10
N GLY A 63 -0.50 3.71 -1.83
CA GLY A 63 -1.12 2.69 -0.99
C GLY A 63 -2.62 2.91 -0.80
N LEU A 64 -3.07 4.14 -0.52
CA LEU A 64 -4.49 4.46 -0.40
C LEU A 64 -5.23 4.19 -1.72
N ALA A 65 -4.71 4.63 -2.86
CA ALA A 65 -5.34 4.40 -4.16
C ALA A 65 -5.42 2.90 -4.51
N ALA A 66 -4.40 2.10 -4.17
CA ALA A 66 -4.44 0.64 -4.30
C ALA A 66 -5.50 -0.01 -3.38
N LEU A 67 -5.63 0.50 -2.15
CA LEU A 67 -6.65 0.06 -1.19
C LEU A 67 -8.07 0.37 -1.70
N LEU A 68 -8.29 1.59 -2.20
CA LEU A 68 -9.58 2.00 -2.80
C LEU A 68 -9.91 1.17 -4.05
N TRP A 69 -8.92 0.94 -4.91
CA TRP A 69 -9.10 0.06 -6.07
C TRP A 69 -9.53 -1.34 -5.63
N ALA A 70 -8.90 -1.90 -4.60
CA ALA A 70 -9.27 -3.20 -4.08
C ALA A 70 -10.69 -3.21 -3.48
N ALA A 71 -11.08 -2.17 -2.75
CA ALA A 71 -12.43 -2.07 -2.18
C ALA A 71 -13.53 -2.22 -3.26
N HIS A 72 -13.30 -1.67 -4.46
CA HIS A 72 -14.30 -1.61 -5.53
C HIS A 72 -14.19 -2.73 -6.57
N ASN A 73 -13.02 -3.35 -6.72
CA ASN A 73 -12.74 -4.26 -7.84
C ASN A 73 -12.55 -5.73 -7.42
N THR A 74 -12.72 -6.07 -6.14
CA THR A 74 -12.55 -7.45 -5.68
C THR A 74 -13.52 -7.88 -4.58
N ALA A 75 -13.85 -9.18 -4.58
CA ALA A 75 -14.63 -9.88 -3.57
C ALA A 75 -13.75 -10.69 -2.59
N ALA A 76 -12.45 -10.38 -2.51
CA ALA A 76 -11.51 -11.05 -1.60
C ALA A 76 -11.94 -10.90 -0.13
N GLN A 77 -11.36 -11.73 0.74
CA GLN A 77 -11.55 -11.65 2.19
C GLN A 77 -10.51 -10.76 2.87
N PHE A 78 -9.31 -10.67 2.29
CA PHE A 78 -8.20 -9.87 2.80
C PHE A 78 -7.55 -9.09 1.66
N TRP A 79 -7.07 -7.90 1.99
CA TRP A 79 -6.13 -7.13 1.19
C TRP A 79 -4.75 -7.20 1.83
N LEU A 80 -3.72 -7.44 1.03
CA LEU A 80 -2.35 -7.49 1.48
C LEU A 80 -1.49 -6.56 0.64
N LYS A 81 -0.64 -5.80 1.32
CA LYS A 81 0.39 -4.97 0.70
C LYS A 81 1.76 -5.50 1.06
N PHE A 82 2.59 -5.64 0.04
CA PHE A 82 4.00 -5.98 0.13
C PHE A 82 4.81 -4.97 -0.67
N ASP A 83 6.00 -4.64 -0.19
CA ASP A 83 7.01 -4.03 -1.04
C ASP A 83 7.64 -5.07 -1.98
N ASP A 84 8.21 -4.60 -3.09
CA ASP A 84 8.78 -5.43 -4.15
C ASP A 84 10.17 -5.98 -3.82
N ASP A 85 10.77 -5.52 -2.73
CA ASP A 85 12.05 -5.96 -2.18
C ASP A 85 11.92 -7.06 -1.09
N LEU A 86 10.74 -7.67 -0.98
CA LEU A 86 10.44 -8.70 0.01
C LEU A 86 10.34 -10.11 -0.56
N TYR A 87 10.56 -11.09 0.33
CA TYR A 87 10.24 -12.50 0.09
C TYR A 87 9.12 -12.96 1.04
N VAL A 88 8.05 -13.49 0.48
CA VAL A 88 6.89 -13.97 1.24
C VAL A 88 6.84 -15.50 1.24
N ARG A 89 6.53 -16.08 2.40
CA ARG A 89 6.28 -17.52 2.57
C ARG A 89 4.76 -17.76 2.65
N PRO A 90 4.10 -18.18 1.56
CA PRO A 90 2.63 -18.24 1.46
C PRO A 90 1.97 -19.05 2.57
N ASN A 91 2.47 -20.26 2.82
CA ASN A 91 1.91 -21.17 3.83
C ASN A 91 1.87 -20.56 5.23
N LEU A 92 2.95 -19.92 5.66
CA LEU A 92 3.04 -19.31 7.00
C LEU A 92 2.15 -18.08 7.11
N LEU A 93 2.09 -17.28 6.04
CA LEU A 93 1.22 -16.11 5.97
C LEU A 93 -0.25 -16.51 6.07
N LEU A 94 -0.69 -17.47 5.26
CA LEU A 94 -2.09 -17.91 5.24
C LEU A 94 -2.52 -18.57 6.53
N ASN A 95 -1.68 -19.45 7.09
CA ASN A 95 -1.94 -20.05 8.41
C ASN A 95 -2.07 -18.97 9.49
N ARG A 96 -1.22 -17.93 9.42
CA ARG A 96 -1.31 -16.81 10.36
C ARG A 96 -2.60 -16.02 10.18
N LEU A 97 -2.95 -15.64 8.96
CA LEU A 97 -4.19 -14.89 8.69
C LEU A 97 -5.45 -15.67 9.09
N ALA A 98 -5.49 -16.97 8.80
CA ALA A 98 -6.57 -17.85 9.23
C ALA A 98 -6.74 -17.88 10.76
N SER A 99 -5.63 -17.83 11.52
CA SER A 99 -5.67 -17.76 12.99
C SER A 99 -6.09 -16.40 13.55
N LEU A 100 -6.03 -15.34 12.73
CA LEU A 100 -6.30 -13.96 13.13
C LEU A 100 -7.69 -13.46 12.71
N GLN A 101 -8.45 -14.26 11.97
CA GLN A 101 -9.69 -13.82 11.33
C GLN A 101 -10.67 -13.26 12.37
N ARG A 102 -10.85 -11.94 12.29
CA ARG A 102 -11.69 -11.08 13.12
C ARG A 102 -12.29 -10.00 12.21
N ALA A 103 -13.42 -9.44 12.62
CA ALA A 103 -13.95 -8.24 11.96
C ALA A 103 -12.94 -7.09 12.10
N GLU A 104 -12.86 -6.28 11.06
CA GLU A 104 -12.01 -5.07 11.01
C GLU A 104 -10.53 -5.31 11.35
N LEU A 105 -9.96 -6.43 10.90
CA LEU A 105 -8.56 -6.77 11.12
C LEU A 105 -7.64 -5.78 10.41
N TYR A 106 -6.73 -5.19 11.18
CA TYR A 106 -5.52 -4.53 10.69
C TYR A 106 -4.30 -5.22 11.30
N TRP A 107 -3.50 -5.89 10.47
CA TRP A 107 -2.35 -6.68 10.88
C TRP A 107 -1.07 -6.27 10.15
N GLY A 108 0.04 -6.30 10.89
CA GLY A 108 1.37 -6.00 10.37
C GLY A 108 2.37 -5.81 11.50
N ALA A 109 3.55 -5.26 11.18
CA ALA A 109 4.56 -4.93 12.18
C ALA A 109 4.25 -3.56 12.81
N PHE A 110 3.38 -3.53 13.83
CA PHE A 110 2.95 -2.29 14.45
C PHE A 110 4.06 -1.58 15.23
N ASP A 111 4.08 -0.25 15.06
CA ASP A 111 4.76 0.69 15.93
C ASP A 111 3.70 1.41 16.76
N TYR A 112 3.81 1.30 18.09
CA TYR A 112 2.87 1.89 19.05
C TYR A 112 3.40 3.17 19.70
N SER A 113 4.65 3.54 19.41
CA SER A 113 5.35 4.65 20.06
C SER A 113 6.25 5.39 19.08
N GLY A 114 5.86 5.47 17.81
CA GLY A 114 6.62 6.14 16.76
C GLY A 114 6.75 7.63 17.06
N MET A 115 7.92 8.05 17.53
CA MET A 115 8.23 9.45 17.79
C MET A 115 8.25 10.25 16.48
N VAL A 116 7.70 11.45 16.54
CA VAL A 116 7.68 12.36 15.39
C VAL A 116 9.04 13.03 15.27
N VAL A 117 9.73 12.80 14.15
CA VAL A 117 11.07 13.36 13.93
C VAL A 117 10.96 14.85 13.58
N ARG A 118 11.64 15.68 14.38
CA ARG A 118 11.61 17.15 14.25
C ARG A 118 12.89 17.75 13.65
N ASP A 119 13.87 16.91 13.35
CA ASP A 119 15.11 17.32 12.69
C ASP A 119 14.88 17.45 11.17
N PRO A 120 15.01 18.64 10.56
CA PRO A 120 14.83 18.84 9.12
C PRO A 120 15.83 18.09 8.23
N SER A 121 16.94 17.59 8.79
CA SER A 121 17.93 16.79 8.06
C SER A 121 17.58 15.30 7.98
N ASP A 122 16.63 14.83 8.79
CA ASP A 122 16.18 13.44 8.78
C ASP A 122 15.18 13.17 7.65
N ALA A 123 15.31 12.01 7.00
CA ALA A 123 14.41 11.57 5.93
C ALA A 123 12.94 11.42 6.37
N HIS A 124 12.65 11.35 7.66
CA HIS A 124 11.32 11.23 8.26
C HIS A 124 10.85 12.51 8.96
N PHE A 125 11.52 13.65 8.71
CA PHE A 125 11.14 14.94 9.24
C PHE A 125 9.65 15.21 9.04
N THR A 126 8.96 15.55 10.13
CA THR A 126 7.56 15.95 10.13
C THR A 126 7.42 17.26 10.89
N PRO A 127 7.07 18.38 10.22
CA PRO A 127 6.93 19.68 10.87
C PRO A 127 5.65 19.77 11.73
N TYR A 128 5.61 20.76 12.62
CA TYR A 128 4.51 20.94 13.59
C TYR A 128 3.17 21.34 12.95
N ASP A 129 3.20 22.02 11.81
CA ASP A 129 2.01 22.37 11.03
C ASP A 129 1.34 21.14 10.39
N VAL A 130 2.11 20.09 10.10
CA VAL A 130 1.61 18.80 9.60
C VAL A 130 1.08 17.93 10.74
N TRP A 131 1.84 17.81 11.83
CA TRP A 131 1.52 16.96 12.99
C TRP A 131 2.03 17.61 14.29
N GLN A 132 1.13 17.94 15.21
CA GLN A 132 1.47 18.72 16.41
C GLN A 132 2.00 17.84 17.54
N GLU A 133 1.45 16.63 17.68
CA GLU A 133 1.72 15.71 18.75
C GLU A 133 3.16 15.16 18.64
N PRO A 134 3.81 14.78 19.76
CA PRO A 134 5.17 14.25 19.72
C PRO A 134 5.25 12.79 19.23
N VAL A 135 4.11 12.09 19.15
CA VAL A 135 4.01 10.67 18.84
C VAL A 135 2.91 10.45 17.80
N PHE A 136 3.12 9.53 16.87
CA PHE A 136 2.10 9.08 15.91
C PHE A 136 1.13 8.08 16.56
N PRO A 137 -0.14 7.99 16.11
CA PRO A 137 -1.02 6.88 16.47
C PRO A 137 -0.39 5.55 16.05
N ALA A 138 -0.84 4.44 16.62
CA ALA A 138 -0.32 3.13 16.26
C ALA A 138 -0.50 2.85 14.75
N TYR A 139 0.57 2.42 14.07
CA TYR A 139 0.54 2.12 12.64
C TYR A 139 1.40 0.90 12.31
N ALA A 140 1.02 0.13 11.28
CA ALA A 140 1.86 -0.94 10.77
C ALA A 140 3.00 -0.36 9.93
N ARG A 141 4.23 -0.81 10.19
CA ARG A 141 5.42 -0.44 9.41
C ARG A 141 5.36 -1.02 7.99
N GLY A 142 5.95 -0.29 7.04
CA GLY A 142 5.66 -0.36 5.61
C GLY A 142 5.87 -1.70 4.91
N ALA A 143 6.75 -2.59 5.40
CA ALA A 143 7.14 -3.79 4.64
C ALA A 143 5.94 -4.69 4.26
N ALA A 144 5.12 -5.08 5.23
CA ALA A 144 3.97 -5.94 4.97
C ALA A 144 2.79 -5.59 5.87
N VAL A 145 1.63 -5.42 5.24
CA VAL A 145 0.35 -5.12 5.90
C VAL A 145 -0.71 -6.05 5.35
N ALA A 146 -1.58 -6.55 6.22
CA ALA A 146 -2.81 -7.22 5.86
C ALA A 146 -4.00 -6.53 6.52
N MET A 147 -5.08 -6.34 5.77
CA MET A 147 -6.36 -5.84 6.27
C MET A 147 -7.47 -6.78 5.84
N SER A 148 -8.47 -6.99 6.69
CA SER A 148 -9.70 -7.64 6.25
C SER A 148 -10.49 -6.71 5.32
N MET A 149 -11.23 -7.29 4.37
CA MET A 149 -11.89 -6.50 3.33
C MET A 149 -13.10 -5.70 3.81
N ASP A 150 -13.66 -6.01 4.99
CA ASP A 150 -14.62 -5.16 5.69
C ASP A 150 -13.98 -3.84 6.16
N LEU A 151 -12.77 -3.89 6.77
CA LEU A 151 -12.02 -2.68 7.13
C LEU A 151 -11.65 -1.86 5.89
N VAL A 152 -11.19 -2.52 4.82
CA VAL A 152 -10.82 -1.85 3.56
C VAL A 152 -12.01 -1.08 2.98
N ARG A 153 -13.20 -1.68 2.99
CA ARG A 153 -14.43 -1.01 2.53
C ARG A 153 -14.86 0.11 3.47
N LEU A 154 -14.73 -0.07 4.78
CA LEU A 154 -15.00 1.00 5.76
C LEU A 154 -14.11 2.23 5.52
N ILE A 155 -12.82 2.02 5.25
CA ILE A 155 -11.87 3.10 4.91
C ILE A 155 -12.27 3.78 3.59
N ALA A 156 -12.66 3.01 2.57
CA ALA A 156 -13.09 3.55 1.28
C ALA A 156 -14.35 4.41 1.42
N GLU A 157 -15.38 3.91 2.11
CA GLU A 157 -16.60 4.68 2.40
C GLU A 157 -16.30 5.96 3.18
N HIS A 158 -15.35 5.91 4.12
CA HIS A 158 -14.93 7.09 4.85
C HIS A 158 -14.24 8.10 3.93
N GLU A 159 -13.26 7.71 3.12
CA GLU A 159 -12.56 8.61 2.17
C GLU A 159 -13.55 9.30 1.21
N GLU A 160 -14.59 8.60 0.75
CA GLU A 160 -15.64 9.14 -0.12
C GLU A 160 -16.51 10.18 0.59
N ARG A 161 -16.88 9.93 1.85
CA ARG A 161 -17.70 10.85 2.65
C ARG A 161 -16.88 12.04 3.16
N GLN A 162 -15.66 11.78 3.59
CA GLN A 162 -14.75 12.73 4.20
C GLN A 162 -13.30 12.31 3.87
N PRO A 163 -12.61 13.07 2.99
CA PRO A 163 -11.22 12.76 2.64
C PRO A 163 -10.32 12.68 3.86
N LEU A 164 -9.56 11.59 3.95
CA LEU A 164 -8.58 11.34 5.01
C LEU A 164 -7.48 12.41 4.97
N LYS A 165 -7.01 12.78 6.16
CA LYS A 165 -5.87 13.70 6.29
C LYS A 165 -4.62 13.05 5.71
N LYS A 166 -4.14 13.58 4.59
CA LYS A 166 -2.93 13.11 3.91
C LYS A 166 -1.72 13.82 4.51
N ILE A 167 -0.90 13.08 5.26
CA ILE A 167 0.37 13.55 5.81
C ILE A 167 1.42 13.43 4.71
N ARG A 168 2.11 14.54 4.41
CA ARG A 168 3.30 14.55 3.56
C ARG A 168 4.51 14.53 4.49
N ALA A 169 5.32 13.48 4.51
CA ALA A 169 6.61 13.57 5.17
C ALA A 169 7.47 14.62 4.46
N GLY A 170 8.18 15.43 5.24
CA GLY A 170 9.07 16.48 4.74
C GLY A 170 10.39 15.96 4.19
N GLY A 171 10.52 14.65 3.94
CA GLY A 171 11.75 13.99 3.51
C GLY A 171 11.51 12.91 2.45
N VAL A 172 12.52 12.69 1.60
CA VAL A 172 12.40 12.17 0.23
C VAL A 172 11.94 10.69 0.11
N ARG A 173 11.77 9.88 1.16
CA ARG A 173 11.70 8.41 0.95
C ARG A 173 10.81 7.54 1.85
N SER A 174 9.91 8.05 2.69
CA SER A 174 9.10 7.14 3.52
C SER A 174 7.79 7.76 3.98
N ASP A 175 6.68 7.32 3.40
CA ASP A 175 5.34 7.63 3.88
C ASP A 175 4.52 6.34 4.05
N CYS A 176 4.09 6.06 5.27
CA CYS A 176 3.08 5.03 5.53
C CYS A 176 1.67 5.65 5.39
N ILE A 177 0.68 4.85 4.98
CA ILE A 177 -0.73 5.21 5.19
C ILE A 177 -0.94 5.30 6.70
N ARG A 178 -1.08 6.52 7.22
CA ARG A 178 -1.42 6.77 8.62
C ARG A 178 -2.88 7.21 8.64
N ALA A 179 -3.79 6.24 8.69
CA ALA A 179 -5.18 6.53 8.95
C ALA A 179 -5.33 6.89 10.43
N THR A 180 -5.73 8.13 10.70
CA THR A 180 -6.32 8.51 11.99
C THR A 180 -7.83 8.30 11.87
N TYR A 181 -8.40 7.53 12.80
CA TYR A 181 -9.84 7.49 13.04
C TYR A 181 -10.36 8.85 13.51
#